data_AF-A0A7Z1HQH2-F1
#
_entry.id   AF-A0A7Z1HQH2-F1
#
_cell.length_a   1.000
_cell.length_b   1.000
_cell.length_c   1.000
_cell.angle_alpha   90.00
_cell.angle_beta   90.00
_cell.angle_gamma   90.00
#
_symmetry.space_group_name_H-M   'P 1'
#
loop_
_entity.id
_entity.type
_entity.pdbx_description
1 polymer ?
#
loop_
_entity_poly.entity_id
_entity_poly.type
_entity_poly.pdbx_seq_one_letter_code
_entity_poly.pdbx_strand_id
1 'polypeptide(L)'
;MVLYFQGYRVARIAEMLGEKVATVHSWKKRDEWGDYGPLDQMQLTTAARYCQLIMKEHKEGKDFKEIDLLARQSERHALIGKFNNGGNEADLNPNVANRNKGPRRQPEKNVFTDEQIEKLEEIFHSSMFNYQRHWWEAGKTNRIRNLLKSR
;
A
#
# COMPACT_ATOMS: atom_id res chain seq x y z
N MET A 1 10.06 10.54 28.09
CA MET A 1 9.70 9.61 27.02
C MET A 1 10.35 9.95 25.67
N VAL A 2 10.18 11.14 25.07
CA VAL A 2 10.76 11.46 23.74
C VAL A 2 12.29 11.23 23.65
N LEU A 3 13.06 11.62 24.67
CA LEU A 3 14.50 11.34 24.72
C LEU A 3 14.82 9.83 24.72
N TYR A 4 13.96 9.00 25.30
CA TYR A 4 14.13 7.55 25.26
C TYR A 4 13.91 7.00 23.84
N PHE A 5 12.92 7.51 23.11
CA PHE A 5 12.69 7.15 21.70
C PHE A 5 13.83 7.58 20.77
N GLN A 6 14.60 8.61 21.15
CA GLN A 6 15.82 9.02 20.45
C GLN A 6 17.03 8.09 20.73
N GLY A 7 16.86 7.06 21.56
CA GLY A 7 17.91 6.09 21.88
C GLY A 7 18.78 6.44 23.10
N TYR A 8 18.47 7.52 23.83
CA TYR A 8 19.21 7.84 25.05
C TYR A 8 18.96 6.80 26.15
N ARG A 9 20.03 6.39 26.82
CA ARG A 9 19.95 5.54 28.02
C ARG A 9 19.28 6.32 29.16
N VAL A 10 18.53 5.63 30.02
CA VAL A 10 17.81 6.24 31.15
C VAL A 10 18.72 7.08 32.06
N ALA A 11 19.93 6.62 32.33
CA ALA A 11 20.93 7.38 33.11
C ALA A 11 21.25 8.74 32.46
N ARG A 12 21.46 8.77 31.15
CA ARG A 12 21.74 10.00 30.40
C ARG A 12 20.55 10.95 30.37
N ILE A 13 19.33 10.40 30.27
CA ILE A 13 18.10 11.19 30.36
C ILE A 13 17.98 11.86 31.74
N ALA A 14 18.28 11.12 32.80
CA ALA A 14 18.25 11.64 34.16
C ALA A 14 19.25 12.81 34.34
N GLU A 15 20.47 12.67 33.83
CA GLU A 15 21.46 13.76 33.81
C GLU A 15 20.96 15.00 33.07
N MET A 16 20.39 14.83 31.86
CA MET A 16 19.87 15.94 31.05
C MET A 16 18.72 16.69 31.72
N LEU A 17 17.91 16.01 32.52
CA LEU A 17 16.76 16.57 33.23
C LEU A 17 17.11 17.08 34.64
N GLY A 18 18.30 16.79 35.16
CA GLY A 18 18.67 17.07 36.55
C GLY A 18 17.92 16.21 37.57
N GLU A 19 17.48 15.01 37.17
CA GLU A 19 16.64 14.12 37.97
C GLU A 19 17.40 12.89 38.47
N LYS A 20 16.88 12.23 39.51
CA LYS A 20 17.45 10.96 39.97
C LYS A 20 17.14 9.84 38.96
N VAL A 21 18.11 8.98 38.69
CA VAL A 21 17.98 7.84 37.77
C VAL A 21 16.79 6.93 38.14
N ALA A 22 16.60 6.66 39.44
CA ALA A 22 15.46 5.88 39.94
C ALA A 22 14.10 6.53 39.61
N THR A 23 14.01 7.86 39.65
CA THR A 23 12.80 8.61 39.30
C THR A 23 12.44 8.37 37.82
N VAL A 24 13.40 8.51 36.91
CA VAL A 24 13.18 8.31 35.47
C VAL A 24 12.86 6.84 35.16
N HIS A 25 13.49 5.87 35.86
CA HIS A 25 13.11 4.47 35.75
C HIS A 25 11.66 4.21 36.18
N SER A 26 11.18 4.87 37.23
CA SER A 26 9.79 4.73 37.66
C SER A 26 8.82 5.26 36.61
N TRP A 27 9.13 6.36 35.93
CA TRP A 27 8.34 6.89 34.81
C TRP A 27 8.34 5.91 33.63
N LYS A 28 9.53 5.42 33.25
CA LYS A 28 9.68 4.43 32.18
C LYS A 28 8.81 3.20 32.42
N LYS A 29 8.79 2.70 33.67
CA LYS A 29 8.01 1.53 34.06
C LYS A 29 6.51 1.83 34.08
N ARG A 30 6.10 2.96 34.66
CA ARG A 30 4.69 3.33 34.82
C ARG A 30 4.01 3.59 33.49
N ASP A 31 4.68 4.28 32.57
CA ASP A 31 4.11 4.61 31.26
C ASP A 31 4.63 3.67 30.17
N GLU A 32 5.22 2.53 30.54
CA GLU A 32 5.58 1.43 29.64
C GLU A 32 6.33 1.88 28.38
N TRP A 33 7.36 2.72 28.54
CA TRP A 33 8.01 3.36 27.37
C TRP A 33 8.61 2.34 26.38
N GLY A 34 8.83 1.10 26.80
CA GLY A 34 9.33 0.02 25.94
C GLY A 34 8.27 -0.64 25.05
N ASP A 35 6.99 -0.45 25.34
CA ASP A 35 5.90 -1.19 24.71
C ASP A 35 5.31 -0.42 23.51
N TYR A 36 5.70 0.84 23.34
CA TYR A 36 5.33 1.65 22.17
C TYR A 36 5.97 1.10 20.89
N GLY A 37 5.15 0.78 19.90
CA GLY A 37 5.61 0.37 18.58
C GLY A 37 6.31 1.53 17.84
N PRO A 38 7.12 1.25 16.80
CA PRO A 38 7.82 2.30 16.05
C PRO A 38 6.90 3.39 15.48
N LEU A 39 5.69 3.01 15.05
CA LEU A 39 4.70 3.96 14.54
C LEU A 39 4.19 4.90 15.64
N ASP A 40 3.88 4.37 16.83
CA ASP A 40 3.39 5.17 17.96
C ASP A 40 4.48 6.13 18.45
N GLN A 41 5.73 5.67 18.50
CA GLN A 41 6.88 6.51 18.81
C GLN A 41 7.01 7.67 17.81
N MET A 42 6.88 7.39 16.50
CA MET A 42 6.91 8.41 15.47
C MET A 42 5.75 9.41 15.62
N GLN A 43 4.54 8.94 15.90
CA GLN A 43 3.37 9.80 16.12
C GLN A 43 3.56 10.73 17.31
N LEU A 44 3.97 10.20 18.46
CA LEU A 44 4.17 10.97 19.69
C LEU A 44 5.29 12.00 19.55
N THR A 45 6.41 11.63 18.94
CA THR A 45 7.53 12.54 18.71
C THR A 45 7.17 13.67 17.73
N THR A 46 6.45 13.34 16.66
CA THR A 46 5.94 14.34 15.68
C THR A 46 4.97 15.31 16.37
N ALA A 47 4.03 14.81 17.17
CA ALA A 47 3.07 15.64 17.90
C ALA A 47 3.77 16.55 18.92
N ALA A 48 4.74 16.02 19.67
CA ALA A 48 5.53 16.81 20.62
C ALA A 48 6.28 17.95 19.91
N ARG A 49 6.91 17.66 18.77
CA ARG A 49 7.61 18.68 17.97
C ARG A 49 6.66 19.74 17.41
N TYR A 50 5.49 19.32 16.93
CA TYR A 50 4.45 20.23 16.45
C TYR A 50 4.04 21.22 17.56
N CYS A 51 3.72 20.70 18.76
CA CYS A 51 3.38 21.53 19.92
C CYS A 51 4.50 22.51 20.27
N GLN A 52 5.76 22.07 20.27
CA GLN A 52 6.91 22.95 20.54
C GLN A 52 6.99 24.13 19.56
N LEU A 53 6.80 23.87 18.26
CA LEU A 53 6.87 24.92 17.24
C LEU A 53 5.68 25.87 17.33
N ILE A 54 4.48 25.34 17.58
CA ILE A 54 3.26 26.15 17.76
C ILE A 54 3.40 27.09 18.96
N MET A 55 3.96 26.59 20.07
CA MET A 55 4.14 27.36 21.30
C MET A 55 5.36 28.30 21.25
N LYS A 56 6.20 28.24 20.21
CA LYS A 56 7.33 29.17 20.02
C LYS A 56 6.80 30.60 19.86
N GLU A 57 7.27 31.52 20.71
CA GLU A 57 6.83 32.92 20.75
C GLU A 57 7.16 33.67 19.45
N HIS A 58 8.43 33.63 19.04
CA HIS A 58 8.89 34.23 17.79
C HIS A 58 9.14 33.16 16.74
N LYS A 59 8.22 33.05 15.76
CA LYS A 59 8.34 32.10 14.65
C LYS A 59 9.04 32.73 13.45
N GLU A 60 9.87 31.93 12.81
CA GLU A 60 10.54 32.22 11.54
C GLU A 60 9.85 31.47 10.40
N GLY A 61 10.12 31.86 9.15
CA GLY A 61 9.55 31.18 7.97
C GLY A 61 9.85 29.67 7.92
N LYS A 62 11.00 29.23 8.45
CA LYS A 62 11.34 27.80 8.54
C LYS A 62 10.42 27.03 9.52
N ASP A 63 10.01 27.68 10.61
CA ASP A 63 9.15 27.06 11.63
C ASP A 63 7.76 26.80 11.04
N PHE A 64 7.20 27.76 10.29
CA PHE A 64 5.91 27.59 9.61
C PHE A 64 5.95 26.44 8.59
N LYS A 65 7.04 26.29 7.84
CA LYS A 65 7.21 25.16 6.92
C LYS A 65 7.28 23.82 7.66
N GLU A 66 7.98 23.77 8.78
CA GLU A 66 8.07 22.55 9.60
C GLU A 66 6.69 22.21 10.21
N ILE A 67 5.95 23.20 10.74
CA ILE A 67 4.59 23.04 11.23
C ILE A 67 3.68 22.43 10.15
N ASP A 68 3.71 22.98 8.93
CA ASP A 68 2.91 22.47 7.81
C ASP A 68 3.28 21.03 7.44
N LEU A 69 4.58 20.71 7.38
CA LEU A 69 5.05 19.35 7.11
C LEU A 69 4.59 18.36 8.20
N LEU A 70 4.70 18.74 9.47
CA LEU A 70 4.26 17.91 10.60
C LEU A 70 2.73 17.72 10.61
N ALA A 71 1.96 18.76 10.26
CA ALA A 71 0.51 18.67 10.13
C ALA A 71 0.10 17.68 9.03
N ARG A 72 0.72 17.75 7.84
CA ARG A 72 0.48 16.79 6.75
C ARG A 72 0.89 15.37 7.13
N GLN A 73 1.97 15.22 7.90
CA GLN A 73 2.39 13.91 8.40
C GLN A 73 1.36 13.33 9.40
N SER A 74 0.73 14.18 10.21
CA SER A 74 -0.33 13.76 11.15
C SER A 74 -1.56 13.19 10.45
N GLU A 75 -1.96 13.74 9.30
CA GLU A 75 -3.02 13.18 8.47
C GLU A 75 -2.67 11.77 8.02
N ARG A 76 -1.45 11.54 7.53
CA ARG A 76 -0.99 10.20 7.13
C ARG A 76 -1.00 9.22 8.30
N HIS A 77 -0.58 9.65 9.48
CA HIS A 77 -0.65 8.82 10.68
C HIS A 77 -2.10 8.41 11.00
N ALA A 78 -3.06 9.32 10.88
CA ALA A 78 -4.48 9.03 11.08
C ALA A 78 -5.03 8.05 10.03
N LEU A 79 -4.62 8.18 8.76
CA LEU A 79 -5.00 7.23 7.70
C LEU A 79 -4.44 5.83 7.96
N ILE A 80 -3.18 5.73 8.38
CA ILE A 80 -2.56 4.44 8.78
C ILE A 80 -3.30 3.84 9.98
N GLY A 81 -3.63 4.66 10.99
CA GLY A 81 -4.42 4.21 12.14
C GLY A 81 -5.79 3.67 11.73
N LYS A 82 -6.50 4.36 10.83
CA LYS A 82 -7.78 3.90 10.28
C LYS A 82 -7.63 2.58 9.53
N PHE A 83 -6.60 2.44 8.69
CA PHE A 83 -6.31 1.21 7.96
C PHE A 83 -6.06 0.03 8.92
N ASN A 84 -5.22 0.23 9.93
CA ASN A 84 -4.91 -0.82 10.92
C ASN A 84 -6.14 -1.23 11.74
N ASN A 85 -7.11 -0.32 11.95
CA ASN A 85 -8.32 -0.59 12.72
C ASN A 85 -9.51 -1.06 11.85
N GLY A 86 -9.24 -1.89 10.84
CA GLY A 86 -10.27 -2.47 9.97
C GLY A 86 -10.66 -1.63 8.77
N GLY A 87 -9.90 -0.59 8.45
CA GLY A 87 -10.01 0.15 7.19
C GLY A 87 -9.51 -0.65 5.98
N ASN A 88 -9.52 -0.02 4.81
CA ASN A 88 -9.08 -0.64 3.56
C ASN A 88 -8.05 0.23 2.83
N GLU A 89 -7.44 -0.31 1.77
CA GLU A 89 -6.37 0.39 1.03
C GLU A 89 -6.80 1.75 0.46
N ALA A 90 -8.10 1.96 0.22
CA ALA A 90 -8.61 3.25 -0.23
C ALA A 90 -8.53 4.34 0.85
N ASP A 91 -8.43 3.97 2.13
CA ASP A 91 -8.18 4.91 3.23
C ASP A 91 -6.73 5.44 3.20
N LEU A 92 -5.76 4.64 2.75
CA LEU A 92 -4.36 5.06 2.65
C LEU A 92 -4.11 5.96 1.43
N ASN A 93 -4.89 5.77 0.35
CA ASN A 93 -4.69 6.48 -0.90
C ASN A 93 -6.00 7.15 -1.39
N PRO A 94 -6.13 8.47 -1.18
CA PRO A 94 -7.28 9.23 -1.65
C PRO A 94 -7.53 9.11 -3.16
N ASN A 95 -6.48 8.86 -3.97
CA ASN A 95 -6.63 8.67 -5.41
C ASN A 95 -7.37 7.37 -5.76
N VAL A 96 -7.25 6.33 -4.95
CA VAL A 96 -8.00 5.07 -5.13
C VAL A 96 -9.48 5.30 -4.88
N ALA A 97 -9.81 6.05 -3.82
CA ALA A 97 -11.19 6.47 -3.55
C ALA A 97 -11.74 7.33 -4.72
N ASN A 98 -10.97 8.31 -5.18
CA ASN A 98 -11.37 9.19 -6.30
C ASN A 98 -11.58 8.42 -7.61
N ARG A 99 -10.73 7.43 -7.93
CA ARG A 99 -10.88 6.57 -9.11
C ARG A 99 -12.17 5.74 -9.06
N ASN A 100 -12.57 5.28 -7.87
CA ASN A 100 -13.75 4.45 -7.67
C ASN A 100 -15.05 5.26 -7.49
N LYS A 101 -14.97 6.60 -7.43
CA LYS A 101 -16.14 7.46 -7.18
C LYS A 101 -17.10 7.59 -8.38
N GLY A 102 -16.60 7.36 -9.60
CA GLY A 102 -17.38 7.44 -10.83
C GLY A 102 -18.00 6.10 -11.25
N PRO A 103 -18.98 6.12 -12.18
CA PRO A 103 -19.50 4.90 -12.79
C PRO A 103 -18.36 4.11 -13.44
N ARG A 104 -18.16 2.87 -12.98
CA ARG A 104 -17.12 1.98 -13.53
C ARG A 104 -17.46 1.67 -14.98
N ARG A 105 -16.57 2.02 -15.91
CA ARG A 105 -16.63 1.47 -17.27
C ARG A 105 -16.58 -0.04 -17.14
N GLN A 106 -17.59 -0.73 -17.66
CA GLN A 106 -17.53 -2.18 -17.72
C GLN A 106 -16.33 -2.58 -18.58
N PRO A 107 -15.56 -3.61 -18.19
CA PRO A 107 -14.50 -4.11 -19.04
C PRO A 107 -15.13 -4.50 -20.39
N GLU A 108 -14.51 -4.06 -21.48
CA GLU A 108 -14.89 -4.52 -22.82
C GLU A 108 -14.75 -6.03 -22.83
N LYS A 109 -15.87 -6.73 -23.01
CA LYS A 109 -15.84 -8.17 -23.20
C LYS A 109 -15.06 -8.42 -24.49
N ASN A 110 -14.05 -9.29 -24.44
CA ASN A 110 -13.32 -9.73 -25.62
C ASN A 110 -14.25 -10.59 -26.49
N VAL A 111 -15.11 -9.93 -27.25
CA VAL A 111 -16.09 -10.53 -28.16
C VAL A 111 -15.56 -10.27 -29.56
N PHE A 112 -15.28 -11.34 -30.29
CA PHE A 112 -15.04 -11.24 -31.72
C PHE A 112 -16.37 -10.95 -32.41
N THR A 113 -16.36 -9.95 -33.30
CA THR A 113 -17.44 -9.73 -34.25
C THR A 113 -17.51 -10.90 -35.25
N ASP A 114 -18.67 -11.10 -35.88
CA ASP A 114 -18.84 -12.18 -36.87
C ASP A 114 -17.81 -12.08 -38.01
N GLU A 115 -17.48 -10.85 -38.45
CA GLU A 115 -16.43 -10.59 -39.46
C GLU A 115 -15.04 -11.01 -38.97
N GLN A 116 -14.73 -10.79 -37.69
CA GLN A 116 -13.46 -11.23 -37.11
C GLN A 116 -13.39 -12.74 -36.94
N ILE A 117 -14.51 -13.40 -36.64
CA ILE A 117 -14.60 -14.86 -36.57
C ILE A 117 -14.34 -15.45 -37.97
N GLU A 118 -15.01 -14.94 -38.99
CA GLU A 118 -14.80 -15.37 -40.38
C GLU A 118 -13.34 -15.17 -40.81
N LYS A 119 -12.74 -14.02 -40.46
CA LYS A 119 -11.33 -13.78 -40.76
C LYS A 119 -10.38 -14.72 -40.04
N LEU A 120 -10.69 -15.08 -38.79
CA LEU A 120 -9.92 -16.07 -38.03
C LEU A 120 -10.02 -17.45 -38.67
N GLU A 121 -11.21 -17.86 -39.13
CA GLU A 121 -11.40 -19.13 -39.84
C GLU A 121 -10.61 -19.15 -41.16
N GLU A 122 -10.63 -18.06 -41.93
CA GLU A 122 -9.84 -17.94 -43.17
C GLU A 122 -8.33 -18.06 -42.91
N ILE A 123 -7.82 -17.34 -41.90
CA ILE A 123 -6.41 -17.40 -41.51
C ILE A 123 -6.05 -18.80 -41.01
N PHE A 124 -6.92 -19.42 -40.22
CA PHE A 124 -6.72 -20.77 -39.73
C PHE A 124 -6.66 -21.77 -40.89
N HIS A 125 -7.58 -21.68 -41.84
CA HIS A 125 -7.61 -22.56 -43.00
C HIS A 125 -6.43 -22.35 -43.95
N SER A 126 -6.02 -21.10 -44.20
CA SER A 126 -4.87 -20.81 -45.06
C SER A 126 -3.53 -21.26 -44.45
N SER A 127 -3.37 -21.11 -43.13
CA SER A 127 -2.13 -21.48 -42.41
C SER A 127 -1.97 -22.98 -42.12
N MET A 128 -2.99 -23.81 -42.35
CA MET A 128 -2.91 -25.25 -42.15
C MET A 128 -1.92 -25.93 -43.11
N PHE A 129 -1.07 -26.80 -42.58
CA PHE A 129 -0.28 -27.73 -43.39
C PHE A 129 -1.17 -28.82 -44.02
N ASN A 130 -0.73 -29.39 -45.14
CA ASN A 130 -1.53 -30.37 -45.90
C ASN A 130 -1.95 -31.60 -45.07
N TYR A 131 -1.08 -32.11 -44.18
CA TYR A 131 -1.44 -33.22 -43.30
C TYR A 131 -2.50 -32.82 -42.25
N GLN A 132 -2.52 -31.55 -41.82
CA GLN A 132 -3.54 -31.02 -40.89
C GLN A 132 -4.89 -30.88 -41.58
N ARG A 133 -4.92 -30.48 -42.86
CA ARG A 133 -6.15 -30.48 -43.68
C ARG A 133 -6.76 -31.87 -43.77
N HIS A 134 -5.94 -32.89 -43.99
CA HIS A 134 -6.40 -34.28 -44.01
C HIS A 134 -7.07 -34.69 -42.69
N TRP A 135 -6.50 -34.30 -41.55
CA TRP A 135 -7.10 -34.56 -40.23
C TRP A 135 -8.38 -33.76 -39.97
N TRP A 136 -8.44 -32.53 -40.47
CA TRP A 136 -9.63 -31.68 -40.40
C TRP A 136 -10.80 -32.30 -41.17
N GLU A 137 -10.56 -32.71 -42.42
CA GLU A 137 -11.55 -33.39 -43.27
C GLU A 137 -11.99 -34.73 -42.69
N ALA A 138 -11.03 -35.53 -42.20
CA ALA A 138 -11.34 -36.78 -41.52
C ALA A 138 -12.20 -36.56 -40.27
N GLY A 139 -12.04 -35.41 -39.59
CA GLY A 139 -12.85 -35.02 -38.44
C GLY A 139 -14.28 -34.61 -38.77
N LYS A 140 -14.54 -34.12 -39.99
CA LYS A 140 -15.89 -33.83 -40.48
C LYS A 140 -16.64 -35.09 -40.93
N THR A 141 -15.91 -36.02 -41.52
CA THR A 141 -16.48 -37.20 -42.21
C THR A 141 -16.56 -38.44 -41.34
N ASN A 142 -15.62 -38.64 -40.41
CA ASN A 142 -15.54 -39.83 -39.57
C ASN A 142 -15.85 -39.51 -38.12
N ARG A 143 -16.89 -40.18 -37.58
CA ARG A 143 -17.29 -40.05 -36.17
C ARG A 143 -16.22 -40.54 -35.19
N ILE A 144 -15.48 -41.59 -35.55
CA ILE A 144 -14.43 -42.19 -34.72
C ILE A 144 -13.11 -42.11 -35.50
N ARG A 145 -12.08 -41.52 -34.87
CA ARG A 145 -10.75 -41.34 -35.47
C ARG A 145 -9.69 -42.07 -34.65
N ASN A 146 -9.15 -43.15 -35.20
CA ASN A 146 -8.02 -43.87 -34.59
C ASN A 146 -6.71 -43.18 -34.99
N LEU A 147 -6.26 -42.23 -34.17
CA LEU A 147 -5.01 -41.50 -34.39
C LEU A 147 -3.86 -42.21 -33.68
N LEU A 148 -2.95 -42.81 -34.45
CA LEU A 148 -1.67 -43.28 -33.92
C LEU A 148 -0.76 -42.05 -33.74
N LYS A 149 -0.65 -41.53 -32.51
CA LYS A 149 0.37 -40.51 -32.22
C LYS A 149 1.74 -41.18 -32.24
N SER A 150 2.67 -40.67 -33.04
CA SER A 150 4.08 -41.03 -32.88
C SER A 150 4.53 -40.60 -31.49
N ARG A 151 5.38 -41.42 -30.83
CA ARG A 151 6.11 -40.97 -29.65
C ARG A 151 7.20 -40.00 -30.05
#